data_AF-A0A6B2XB88-F1
#
_entry.id   AF-A0A6B2XB88-F1
#
_cell.length_a   1.000
_cell.length_b   1.000
_cell.length_c   1.000
_cell.angle_alpha   90.00
_cell.angle_beta   90.00
_cell.angle_gamma   90.00
#
_symmetry.space_group_name_H-M   'P 1'
#
loop_
_entity.id
_entity.type
_entity.pdbx_description
1 polymer ?
#
loop_
_entity_poly.entity_id
_entity_poly.type
_entity_poly.pdbx_seq_one_letter_code
_entity_poly.pdbx_strand_id
1 'polypeptide(L)'
;MLLVLFLLPLLWGVIDLLRAGAARGAPECPGLQLGEDGEDHPGAMRKGYTCALDYDTSSGRSVGTSSYEQVKYGQEVKRKSLSWQGTGFVLYGAAGIVVTAAATRGRKSAA
;
A
#
# COMPACT_ATOMS: atom_id res chain seq x y z
N MET A 1 -1.45 -6.79 -29.76
CA MET A 1 -2.49 -6.73 -28.70
C MET A 1 -2.12 -7.49 -27.42
N LEU A 2 -1.37 -8.62 -27.47
CA LEU A 2 -0.95 -9.35 -26.25
C LEU A 2 -0.11 -8.52 -25.25
N LEU A 3 0.72 -7.58 -25.73
CA LEU A 3 1.53 -6.71 -24.87
C LEU A 3 0.71 -5.91 -23.85
N VAL A 4 -0.50 -5.47 -24.24
CA VAL A 4 -1.38 -4.66 -23.38
C VAL A 4 -1.83 -5.46 -22.15
N LEU A 5 -1.99 -6.78 -22.28
CA LEU A 5 -2.39 -7.66 -21.18
C LEU A 5 -1.32 -7.76 -20.09
N PHE A 6 -0.05 -7.58 -20.45
CA PHE A 6 1.08 -7.60 -19.51
C PHE A 6 1.44 -6.21 -18.97
N LEU A 7 1.01 -5.16 -19.67
CA LEU A 7 1.22 -3.77 -19.26
C LEU A 7 0.33 -3.39 -18.08
N LEU A 8 -0.91 -3.88 -18.04
CA LEU A 8 -1.84 -3.67 -16.92
C LEU A 8 -1.29 -4.17 -15.56
N PRO A 9 -0.90 -5.45 -15.40
CA PRO A 9 -0.32 -5.91 -14.14
C PRO A 9 1.01 -5.20 -13.85
N LEU A 10 1.85 -4.91 -14.85
CA LEU A 10 3.09 -4.18 -14.62
C LEU A 10 2.84 -2.80 -14.00
N LEU A 11 1.94 -2.00 -14.57
CA LEU A 11 1.57 -0.68 -14.03
C LEU A 11 0.97 -0.79 -12.64
N TRP A 12 0.09 -1.76 -12.42
CA TRP A 12 -0.49 -2.00 -11.09
C TRP A 12 0.58 -2.34 -10.05
N GLY A 13 1.54 -3.19 -10.41
CA GLY A 13 2.64 -3.55 -9.53
C GLY A 13 3.54 -2.36 -9.18
N VAL A 14 3.79 -1.46 -10.13
CA VAL A 14 4.52 -0.21 -9.87
C VAL A 14 3.74 0.67 -8.88
N ILE A 15 2.42 0.79 -9.03
CA ILE A 15 1.57 1.56 -8.11
C ILE A 15 1.63 0.98 -6.70
N ASP A 16 1.56 -0.35 -6.55
CA ASP A 16 1.64 -1.01 -5.24
C ASP A 16 3.00 -0.80 -4.58
N LEU A 17 4.10 -0.84 -5.35
CA LEU A 17 5.43 -0.53 -4.86
C LEU A 17 5.56 0.94 -4.43
N LEU A 18 5.00 1.89 -5.19
CA LEU A 18 4.96 3.30 -4.82
C LEU A 18 4.17 3.51 -3.51
N ARG A 19 3.02 2.85 -3.37
CA ARG A 19 2.23 2.88 -2.12
C ARG A 19 2.98 2.28 -0.94
N ALA A 20 3.68 1.17 -1.15
CA ALA A 20 4.53 0.58 -0.11
C ALA A 20 5.69 1.50 0.28
N GLY A 21 6.23 2.26 -0.68
CA GLY A 21 7.24 3.29 -0.46
C GLY A 21 6.70 4.46 0.34
N ALA A 22 5.52 4.98 -0.02
CA ALA A 22 4.84 6.07 0.69
C ALA A 22 4.46 5.70 2.13
N ALA A 23 4.18 4.42 2.39
CA ALA A 23 3.97 3.90 3.75
C ALA A 23 5.24 3.86 4.62
N ARG A 24 6.38 4.40 4.17
CA ARG A 24 7.57 4.62 5.03
C ARG A 24 7.43 5.93 5.78
N GLY A 25 7.28 5.85 7.09
CA GLY A 25 7.25 7.04 7.93
C GLY A 25 6.71 6.76 9.32
N ALA A 26 6.44 7.84 10.05
CA ALA A 26 5.65 7.77 11.26
C ALA A 26 4.25 7.21 10.93
N PRO A 27 3.66 6.39 11.82
CA PRO A 27 2.33 5.85 11.58
C PRO A 27 1.29 6.96 11.46
N GLU A 28 0.37 6.82 10.52
CA GLU A 28 -0.77 7.74 10.40
C GLU A 28 -1.98 7.14 11.10
N CYS A 29 -2.59 7.90 12.02
CA CYS A 29 -3.85 7.51 12.63
C CYS A 29 -4.99 7.81 11.64
N PRO A 30 -5.80 6.81 11.24
CA PRO A 30 -6.94 7.04 10.34
C PRO A 30 -8.13 7.73 11.02
N GLY A 31 -8.05 8.03 12.32
CA GLY A 31 -9.06 8.75 13.09
C GLY A 31 -8.45 9.87 13.93
N LEU A 32 -8.98 10.14 15.13
CA LEU A 32 -8.39 11.16 16.01
C LEU A 32 -7.23 10.57 16.79
N GLN A 33 -6.14 11.32 16.83
CA GLN A 33 -5.00 10.99 17.64
C GLN A 33 -5.18 11.67 19.00
N LEU A 34 -5.32 10.85 20.05
CA LEU A 34 -5.50 11.32 21.42
C LEU A 34 -4.18 11.27 22.18
N GLY A 35 -3.84 12.40 22.80
CA GLY A 35 -2.72 12.54 23.75
C GLY A 35 -2.97 11.84 25.08
N GLU A 36 -2.00 11.91 26.00
CA GLU A 36 -2.15 11.39 27.37
C GLU A 36 -3.21 12.15 28.19
N ASP A 37 -3.47 13.40 27.81
CA ASP A 37 -4.52 14.28 28.30
C ASP A 37 -5.89 14.01 27.66
N GLY A 38 -5.93 13.19 26.60
CA GLY A 38 -7.14 12.92 25.83
C GLY A 38 -7.49 14.01 24.81
N GLU A 39 -6.59 14.97 24.57
CA GLU A 39 -6.77 16.02 23.57
C GLU A 39 -6.42 15.53 22.17
N ASP A 40 -7.07 16.11 21.15
CA ASP A 40 -6.80 15.80 19.74
C ASP A 40 -5.53 16.48 19.26
N HIS A 41 -4.63 15.69 18.68
CA HIS A 41 -3.38 16.15 18.11
C HIS A 41 -3.27 15.72 16.64
N PRO A 42 -3.52 16.63 15.68
CA PRO A 42 -3.45 16.30 14.27
C PRO A 42 -2.00 16.09 13.81
N GLY A 43 -1.81 15.12 12.92
CA GLY A 43 -0.55 14.88 12.22
C GLY A 43 0.00 13.46 12.36
N ALA A 44 1.31 13.34 12.18
CA ALA A 44 2.03 12.08 12.31
C ALA A 44 1.94 11.56 13.75
N MET A 45 1.57 10.28 13.90
CA MET A 45 1.29 9.74 15.20
C MET A 45 2.56 9.72 16.07
N ARG A 46 2.51 10.29 17.28
CA ARG A 46 3.60 10.26 18.25
C ARG A 46 3.56 9.00 19.11
N LYS A 47 4.74 8.58 19.59
CA LYS A 47 4.85 7.46 20.54
C LYS A 47 4.16 7.84 21.86
N GLY A 48 3.40 6.91 22.43
CA GLY A 48 2.62 7.13 23.66
C GLY A 48 1.17 7.58 23.42
N TYR A 49 0.85 7.98 22.20
CA TYR A 49 -0.51 8.41 21.86
C TYR A 49 -1.37 7.22 21.46
N THR A 50 -2.68 7.40 21.52
CA THR A 50 -3.67 6.42 21.06
C THR A 50 -4.43 6.95 19.86
N CYS A 51 -4.86 6.05 19.00
CA CYS A 51 -5.65 6.36 17.82
C CYS A 51 -7.08 5.89 18.06
N ALA A 52 -8.02 6.82 18.09
CA ALA A 52 -9.45 6.52 18.13
C ALA A 52 -9.91 6.19 16.70
N LEU A 53 -10.17 4.91 16.44
CA LEU A 53 -10.62 4.41 15.14
C LEU A 53 -12.12 4.67 15.02
N ASP A 54 -12.51 5.50 14.04
CA ASP A 54 -13.86 5.84 13.57
C ASP A 54 -14.89 6.20 14.66
N TYR A 55 -15.81 7.12 14.35
CA TYR A 55 -16.82 7.55 15.31
C TYR A 55 -18.16 6.96 14.92
N ASP A 56 -18.80 6.26 15.86
CA ASP A 56 -20.21 5.94 15.70
C ASP A 56 -20.99 7.25 15.62
N THR A 57 -21.50 7.56 14.42
CA THR A 57 -22.25 8.80 14.14
C THR A 57 -23.51 8.96 14.99
N SER A 58 -23.99 7.89 15.65
CA SER A 58 -25.13 7.95 16.57
C SER A 58 -24.75 8.32 18.01
N SER A 59 -23.53 8.04 18.44
CA SER A 59 -23.09 8.21 19.83
C SER A 59 -21.86 9.11 20.00
N GLY A 60 -21.19 9.49 18.90
CA GLY A 60 -19.95 10.26 18.91
C GLY A 60 -18.79 9.54 19.62
N ARG A 61 -18.91 8.23 19.88
CA ARG A 61 -17.90 7.43 20.56
C ARG A 61 -17.06 6.66 19.55
N SER A 62 -15.79 6.53 19.85
CA SER A 62 -14.88 5.71 19.05
C SER A 62 -15.30 4.25 19.11
N VAL A 63 -15.39 3.58 17.96
CA VAL A 63 -15.70 2.15 17.86
C VAL A 63 -14.51 1.24 18.20
N GLY A 64 -13.33 1.83 18.46
CA GLY A 64 -12.18 1.11 18.99
C GLY A 64 -10.95 2.01 19.11
N THR A 65 -10.08 1.71 20.08
CA THR A 65 -8.79 2.41 20.20
C THR A 65 -7.66 1.49 19.77
N SER A 66 -6.66 2.07 19.12
CA SER A 66 -5.43 1.38 18.76
C SER A 66 -4.21 2.15 19.25
N SER A 67 -3.25 1.45 19.85
CA SER A 67 -2.02 2.08 20.33
C SER A 67 -1.06 2.37 19.17
N TYR A 68 -0.10 3.28 19.40
CA TYR A 68 0.97 3.58 18.44
C TYR A 68 1.64 2.32 17.86
N GLU A 69 2.00 1.36 18.71
CA GLU A 69 2.69 0.15 18.26
C GLU A 69 1.79 -0.76 17.41
N GLN A 70 0.48 -0.80 17.70
CA GLN A 70 -0.49 -1.56 16.89
C GLN A 70 -0.67 -0.94 15.50
N VAL A 71 -0.82 0.39 15.42
CA VAL A 71 -0.94 1.10 14.14
C VAL A 71 0.34 0.94 13.33
N LYS A 72 1.50 1.09 13.98
CA LYS A 72 2.82 0.89 13.35
C LYS A 72 2.96 -0.53 12.79
N TYR A 73 2.63 -1.54 13.57
CA TYR A 73 2.69 -2.94 13.12
C TYR A 73 1.74 -3.19 11.93
N GLY A 74 0.51 -2.68 11.99
CA GLY A 74 -0.43 -2.77 10.87
C GLY A 74 0.10 -2.14 9.58
N GLN A 75 0.73 -0.97 9.69
CA GLN A 75 1.37 -0.29 8.56
C GLN A 75 2.56 -1.08 8.00
N GLU A 76 3.40 -1.66 8.85
CA GLU A 76 4.52 -2.51 8.43
C GLU A 76 4.04 -3.77 7.69
N VAL A 77 3.00 -4.44 8.21
CA VAL A 77 2.40 -5.62 7.57
C VAL A 77 1.79 -5.25 6.22
N LYS A 78 1.02 -4.15 6.15
CA LYS A 78 0.42 -3.66 4.90
C LYS A 78 1.48 -3.31 3.87
N ARG A 79 2.54 -2.62 4.29
CA ARG A 79 3.69 -2.29 3.45
C ARG A 79 4.36 -3.55 2.89
N LYS A 80 4.59 -4.56 3.75
CA LYS A 80 5.19 -5.83 3.31
C LYS A 80 4.30 -6.52 2.29
N SER A 81 2.99 -6.58 2.54
CA SER A 81 2.01 -7.16 1.61
C SER A 81 2.02 -6.44 0.24
N LEU A 82 1.92 -5.11 0.23
CA LEU A 82 1.98 -4.30 -0.99
C LEU A 82 3.32 -4.48 -1.74
N SER A 83 4.43 -4.59 -1.00
CA SER A 83 5.75 -4.81 -1.61
C SER A 83 5.82 -6.17 -2.32
N TRP A 84 5.29 -7.23 -1.69
CA TRP A 84 5.26 -8.57 -2.28
C TRP A 84 4.33 -8.64 -3.50
N GLN A 85 3.11 -8.11 -3.38
CA GLN A 85 2.16 -8.06 -4.48
C GLN A 85 2.70 -7.24 -5.65
N GLY A 86 3.22 -6.04 -5.37
CA GLY A 86 3.80 -5.16 -6.38
C GLY A 86 4.98 -5.79 -7.11
N THR A 87 5.89 -6.44 -6.37
CA THR A 87 7.03 -7.17 -6.96
C THR A 87 6.54 -8.30 -7.88
N GLY A 88 5.57 -9.09 -7.43
CA GLY A 88 5.01 -10.19 -8.24
C GLY A 88 4.40 -9.70 -9.55
N PHE A 89 3.59 -8.64 -9.49
CA PHE A 89 2.96 -8.05 -10.66
C PHE A 89 3.96 -7.45 -11.65
N VAL A 90 4.98 -6.75 -11.16
CA VAL A 90 6.06 -6.21 -12.01
C VAL A 90 6.82 -7.33 -12.70
N LEU A 91 7.22 -8.38 -11.98
CA LEU A 91 7.94 -9.52 -12.57
C LEU A 91 7.10 -10.23 -13.63
N TYR A 92 5.82 -10.49 -13.34
CA TYR A 92 4.91 -11.13 -14.28
C TYR A 92 4.73 -10.30 -15.56
N GLY A 93 4.42 -9.01 -15.40
CA GLY A 93 4.24 -8.09 -16.53
C GLY A 93 5.52 -7.95 -17.36
N ALA A 94 6.68 -7.81 -16.72
CA ALA A 94 7.96 -7.68 -17.39
C ALA A 94 8.31 -8.94 -18.19
N ALA A 95 8.16 -10.13 -17.60
CA ALA A 95 8.41 -11.39 -18.27
C ALA A 95 7.51 -11.58 -19.50
N GLY A 96 6.20 -11.28 -19.37
CA GLY A 96 5.26 -11.38 -20.49
C GLY A 96 5.57 -10.41 -21.63
N ILE A 97 6.00 -9.18 -21.31
CA ILE A 97 6.47 -8.22 -22.33
C ILE A 97 7.71 -8.74 -23.04
N VAL A 98 8.71 -9.24 -22.32
CA VAL A 98 9.95 -9.77 -22.91
C VAL A 98 9.66 -10.95 -23.83
N VAL A 99 8.87 -11.92 -23.38
CA VAL A 99 8.52 -13.12 -24.17
C VAL A 99 7.73 -12.74 -25.43
N THR A 100 6.74 -11.87 -25.31
CA THR A 100 5.93 -11.44 -26.46
C THR A 100 6.73 -10.59 -27.45
N ALA A 101 7.62 -9.72 -26.96
CA ALA A 101 8.53 -8.94 -27.81
C ALA A 101 9.53 -9.83 -28.55
N ALA A 102 10.12 -10.82 -27.87
CA ALA A 102 11.03 -11.78 -28.49
C ALA A 102 10.31 -12.63 -29.56
N ALA A 103 9.11 -13.15 -29.25
CA ALA A 103 8.32 -13.95 -30.17
C ALA A 103 7.84 -13.16 -31.41
N THR A 104 7.55 -11.86 -31.26
CA THR A 104 7.17 -11.01 -32.40
C THR A 104 8.37 -10.56 -33.24
N ARG A 105 9.55 -10.36 -32.63
CA ARG A 105 10.80 -10.14 -33.37
C ARG A 105 11.25 -11.38 -34.16
N GLY A 106 11.24 -12.56 -33.54
CA GLY A 106 11.61 -13.81 -34.21
C GLY A 106 10.71 -14.13 -35.42
N ARG A 107 9.41 -13.81 -35.33
CA ARG A 107 8.47 -13.95 -36.46
C ARG A 107 8.73 -12.97 -37.60
N LYS A 108 9.19 -11.75 -37.30
CA LYS A 108 9.56 -10.75 -38.32
C LYS A 108 10.89 -11.05 -39.01
N SER A 109 11.78 -11.82 -38.39
CA SER A 109 13.05 -12.26 -39.00
C SER A 109 12.93 -13.55 -39.80
N ALA A 110 11.81 -14.27 -39.68
CA ALA A 110 11.54 -15.54 -40.38
C ALA A 110 10.49 -15.39 -41.51
N ALA A 111 10.04 -14.16 -41.78
CA ALA A 111 9.14 -13.78 -42.88
C ALA A 111 9.88 -12.82 -43.81
#